data_AF-A0A6B2G4R8-F1
#
_entry.id   AF-A0A6B2G4R8-F1
#
_cell.length_a   1.000
_cell.length_b   1.000
_cell.length_c   1.000
_cell.angle_alpha   90.00
_cell.angle_beta   90.00
_cell.angle_gamma   90.00
#
_symmetry.space_group_name_H-M   'P 1'
#
loop_
_entity.id
_entity.type
_entity.pdbx_description
1 polymer ?
#
loop_
_entity_poly.entity_id
_entity_poly.type
_entity_poly.pdbx_seq_one_letter_code
_entity_poly.pdbx_strand_id
1 'polypeptide(L)'
;LLTAPFVFLNLKKSVFVQIFTMILRLTAVIIMVAFASVRIAGNAAHDIKAVRIQGIPNFFGVCLYSFMCQHSLPSMVNFVQNKNAQFNYWILLSMTGALVFYLATLLTSTMAFTGDQLFPIYSMNFDGEGDTVIHQFIYYYLMIFPTIALSASYPIVGITLRENLISLTEIML
;
A
#
# COMPACT_ATOMS: atom_id res chain seq x y z
N LEU A 1 17.32 -15.38 8.25
CA LEU A 1 18.49 -16.01 7.60
C LEU A 1 18.21 -16.52 6.18
N LEU A 2 16.99 -16.98 5.85
CA LEU A 2 16.62 -17.43 4.49
C LEU A 2 16.27 -16.32 3.47
N THR A 3 16.14 -15.06 3.90
CA THR A 3 15.84 -13.91 3.03
C THR A 3 17.06 -13.15 2.53
N ALA A 4 18.23 -13.36 3.16
CA ALA A 4 19.52 -12.82 2.73
C ALA A 4 19.92 -13.20 1.27
N PRO A 5 19.73 -14.44 0.78
CA PRO A 5 20.16 -14.82 -0.57
C PRO A 5 19.38 -14.11 -1.70
N PHE A 6 18.17 -13.60 -1.44
CA PHE A 6 17.40 -12.87 -2.45
C PHE A 6 17.91 -11.46 -2.73
N VAL A 7 18.65 -10.86 -1.79
CA VAL A 7 19.28 -9.54 -1.96
C VAL A 7 20.56 -9.64 -2.82
N PHE A 8 21.14 -10.82 -2.95
CA PHE A 8 22.34 -11.08 -3.78
C PHE A 8 22.02 -11.51 -5.22
N LEU A 9 20.76 -11.80 -5.52
CA LEU A 9 20.32 -12.09 -6.88
C LEU A 9 20.10 -10.76 -7.61
N ASN A 10 20.95 -10.47 -8.61
CA ASN A 10 20.77 -9.36 -9.54
C ASN A 10 19.42 -9.50 -10.27
N LEU A 11 18.35 -8.97 -9.68
CA LEU A 11 17.01 -8.95 -10.26
C LEU A 11 16.95 -7.95 -11.42
N LYS A 12 17.55 -8.31 -12.56
CA LYS A 12 17.46 -7.55 -13.83
C LYS A 12 16.02 -7.43 -14.37
N LYS A 13 15.05 -8.16 -13.80
CA LYS A 13 13.63 -8.18 -14.22
C LYS A 13 12.64 -7.76 -13.11
N SER A 14 13.04 -6.87 -12.21
CA SER A 14 12.15 -6.38 -11.12
C SER A 14 10.88 -5.69 -11.63
N VAL A 15 10.90 -5.11 -12.83
CA VAL A 15 9.74 -4.44 -13.45
C VAL A 15 8.52 -5.36 -13.57
N PHE A 16 8.71 -6.63 -13.94
CA PHE A 16 7.59 -7.58 -14.07
C PHE A 16 6.94 -7.85 -12.70
N VAL A 17 7.77 -8.06 -11.68
CA VAL A 17 7.33 -8.27 -10.31
C VAL A 17 6.61 -7.03 -9.77
N GLN A 18 7.13 -5.83 -10.06
CA GLN A 18 6.49 -4.57 -9.67
C GLN A 18 5.12 -4.38 -10.33
N ILE A 19 5.00 -4.58 -11.64
CA ILE A 19 3.71 -4.50 -12.35
C ILE A 19 2.71 -5.52 -11.79
N PHE A 20 3.16 -6.76 -11.58
CA PHE A 20 2.31 -7.80 -10.99
C PHE A 20 1.80 -7.40 -9.60
N THR A 21 2.68 -6.92 -8.71
CA THR A 21 2.26 -6.47 -7.37
C THR A 21 1.38 -5.22 -7.41
N MET A 22 1.58 -4.33 -8.37
CA MET A 22 0.72 -3.15 -8.57
C MET A 22 -0.71 -3.59 -8.92
N ILE A 23 -0.86 -4.52 -9.86
CA ILE A 23 -2.17 -5.05 -10.25
C ILE A 23 -2.86 -5.71 -9.05
N LEU A 24 -2.14 -6.57 -8.32
CA LEU A 24 -2.69 -7.21 -7.11
C LEU A 24 -3.19 -6.19 -6.08
N ARG A 25 -2.39 -5.15 -5.80
CA ARG A 25 -2.76 -4.08 -4.87
C ARG A 25 -3.97 -3.28 -5.35
N LEU A 26 -4.02 -2.93 -6.65
CA LEU A 26 -5.13 -2.17 -7.22
C LEU A 26 -6.44 -2.97 -7.15
N THR A 27 -6.41 -4.24 -7.56
CA THR A 27 -7.58 -5.13 -7.48
C THR A 27 -8.02 -5.33 -6.03
N ALA A 28 -7.09 -5.47 -5.08
CA ALA A 28 -7.43 -5.57 -3.66
C ALA A 28 -8.14 -4.31 -3.14
N VAL A 29 -7.63 -3.12 -3.45
CA VAL A 29 -8.26 -1.85 -3.03
C VAL A 29 -9.68 -1.72 -3.59
N ILE A 30 -9.88 -2.04 -4.87
CA ILE A 30 -11.21 -1.99 -5.50
C ILE A 30 -12.18 -2.94 -4.79
N ILE A 31 -11.76 -4.17 -4.52
CA ILE A 31 -12.57 -5.17 -3.82
C ILE A 31 -12.91 -4.69 -2.40
N MET A 32 -11.93 -4.20 -1.64
CA MET A 32 -12.15 -3.72 -0.26
C MET A 32 -13.15 -2.56 -0.22
N VAL A 33 -13.01 -1.58 -1.11
CA VAL A 33 -13.94 -0.43 -1.19
C VAL A 33 -15.33 -0.90 -1.60
N ALA A 34 -15.46 -1.83 -2.55
CA ALA A 34 -16.76 -2.35 -2.99
C ALA A 34 -17.49 -3.09 -1.86
N PHE A 35 -16.80 -4.00 -1.16
CA PHE A 35 -17.36 -4.76 -0.04
C PHE A 35 -17.77 -3.86 1.11
N ALA A 36 -16.91 -2.93 1.50
CA ALA A 36 -17.24 -1.98 2.55
C ALA A 36 -18.43 -1.08 2.16
N SER A 37 -18.55 -0.70 0.87
CA SER A 37 -19.69 0.07 0.37
C SER A 37 -21.01 -0.70 0.46
N VAL A 38 -21.00 -2.00 0.11
CA VAL A 38 -22.17 -2.90 0.27
C VAL A 38 -22.54 -3.04 1.75
N ARG A 39 -21.55 -3.17 2.63
CA ARG A 39 -21.75 -3.27 4.09
C ARG A 39 -22.38 -2.01 4.69
N ILE A 40 -21.94 -0.83 4.26
CA ILE A 40 -22.52 0.47 4.65
C ILE A 40 -23.96 0.59 4.15
N ALA A 41 -24.25 0.19 2.91
CA ALA A 41 -25.60 0.20 2.36
C ALA A 41 -26.55 -0.80 3.07
N GLY A 42 -26.00 -1.87 3.65
CA GLY A 42 -26.72 -2.88 4.43
C GLY A 42 -27.01 -2.51 5.89
N ASN A 43 -26.81 -1.25 6.30
CA ASN A 43 -26.97 -0.76 7.69
C ASN A 43 -26.01 -1.37 8.72
N ALA A 44 -24.91 -1.99 8.30
CA ALA A 44 -23.91 -2.52 9.22
C ALA A 44 -22.93 -1.40 9.67
N ALA A 45 -23.31 -0.77 10.78
CA ALA A 45 -22.51 -0.06 11.79
C ALA A 45 -22.13 1.41 11.56
N HIS A 46 -22.87 2.32 12.22
CA HIS A 46 -22.40 3.65 12.63
C HIS A 46 -22.40 3.74 14.16
N ASP A 47 -21.23 3.65 14.77
CA ASP A 47 -20.96 4.27 16.07
C ASP A 47 -19.58 4.94 15.98
N ILE A 48 -19.57 6.20 15.55
CA ILE A 48 -18.36 7.01 15.41
C ILE A 48 -17.90 7.41 16.81
N LYS A 49 -17.10 6.56 17.46
CA LYS A 49 -16.46 6.91 18.73
C LYS A 49 -15.60 8.16 18.54
N ALA A 50 -15.70 9.10 19.49
CA ALA A 50 -14.98 10.36 19.46
C ALA A 50 -13.45 10.18 19.34
N VAL A 51 -12.79 11.10 18.64
CA VAL A 51 -11.35 11.10 18.40
C VAL A 51 -10.59 11.06 19.74
N ARG A 52 -9.79 10.00 19.95
CA ARG A 52 -8.85 9.92 21.07
C ARG A 52 -7.62 10.75 20.75
N ILE A 53 -7.43 11.86 21.48
CA ILE A 53 -6.29 12.79 21.31
C ILE A 53 -4.93 12.07 21.41
N GLN A 54 -4.84 11.00 22.21
CA GLN A 54 -3.64 10.16 22.34
C GLN A 54 -3.24 9.43 21.03
N GLY A 55 -4.17 9.28 20.07
CA GLY A 55 -3.92 8.64 18.78
C GLY A 55 -3.40 9.56 17.68
N ILE A 56 -3.39 10.88 17.91
CA ILE A 56 -3.00 11.89 16.91
C ILE A 56 -1.54 11.70 16.44
N PRO A 57 -0.53 11.48 17.31
CA PRO A 57 0.84 11.27 16.85
C PRO A 57 1.00 10.03 15.96
N ASN A 58 0.28 8.95 16.29
CA ASN A 58 0.30 7.73 15.48
C ASN A 58 -0.35 7.96 14.11
N PHE A 59 -1.47 8.68 14.07
CA PHE A 59 -2.13 9.07 12.81
C PHE A 59 -1.19 9.86 11.88
N PHE A 60 -0.52 10.90 12.41
CA PHE A 60 0.45 11.66 11.63
C PHE A 60 1.60 10.78 11.12
N GLY A 61 2.10 9.85 11.93
CA GLY A 61 3.13 8.89 11.51
C GLY A 61 2.68 8.03 10.32
N VAL A 62 1.47 7.47 10.38
CA VAL A 62 0.91 6.64 9.29
C VAL A 62 0.65 7.47 8.03
N CYS A 63 0.15 8.70 8.16
CA CYS A 63 -0.05 9.61 7.04
C CYS A 63 1.27 9.96 6.35
N LEU A 64 2.31 10.32 7.12
CA LEU A 64 3.64 10.63 6.58
C LEU A 64 4.26 9.40 5.89
N TYR A 65 4.10 8.21 6.48
CA TYR A 65 4.58 6.97 5.87
C TYR A 65 3.90 6.68 4.53
N SER A 66 2.59 6.92 4.45
CA SER A 66 1.78 6.70 3.23
C SER A 66 2.21 7.60 2.06
N PHE A 67 2.80 8.77 2.35
CA PHE A 67 3.31 9.74 1.36
C PHE A 67 4.84 9.77 1.24
N MET A 68 5.56 8.71 1.65
CA MET A 68 7.03 8.65 1.57
C MET A 68 7.64 8.70 0.15
N CYS A 69 6.83 8.83 -0.90
CA CYS A 69 7.29 8.93 -2.29
C CYS A 69 8.27 10.09 -2.53
N GLN A 70 8.25 11.14 -1.70
CA GLN A 70 9.05 12.36 -1.84
C GLN A 70 10.55 12.13 -2.05
N HIS A 71 11.15 11.11 -1.44
CA HIS A 71 12.58 10.81 -1.59
C HIS A 71 12.91 10.11 -2.91
N SER A 72 11.92 9.48 -3.55
CA SER A 72 12.08 8.76 -4.82
C SER A 72 11.65 9.60 -6.03
N LEU A 73 10.90 10.69 -5.84
CA LEU A 73 10.51 11.58 -6.93
C LEU A 73 11.70 12.25 -7.65
N PRO A 74 12.75 12.75 -6.96
CA PRO A 74 13.87 13.42 -7.62
C PRO A 74 14.67 12.49 -8.53
N SER A 75 14.90 11.24 -8.11
CA SER A 75 15.61 10.26 -8.93
C SER A 75 14.80 9.87 -10.17
N MET A 76 13.47 9.85 -10.08
CA MET A 76 12.58 9.57 -11.21
C MET A 76 12.63 10.67 -12.29
N VAL A 77 12.82 11.93 -11.90
CA VAL A 77 12.98 13.07 -12.83
C VAL A 77 14.19 12.88 -13.76
N ASN A 78 15.25 12.21 -13.29
CA ASN A 78 16.47 11.98 -14.08
C ASN A 78 16.26 10.99 -15.25
N PHE A 79 15.25 10.12 -15.18
CA PHE A 79 14.95 9.14 -16.23
C PHE A 79 13.99 9.69 -17.32
N VAL A 80 13.58 10.96 -17.20
CA VAL A 80 12.62 11.59 -18.12
C VAL A 80 13.37 12.46 -19.11
N GLN A 81 13.42 12.00 -20.36
CA GLN A 81 14.15 12.68 -21.44
C GLN A 81 13.56 14.07 -21.78
N ASN A 82 12.26 14.28 -21.54
CA ASN A 82 11.57 15.55 -21.80
C ASN A 82 10.96 16.13 -20.52
N LYS A 83 11.61 17.15 -19.96
CA LYS A 83 11.15 17.92 -18.79
C LYS A 83 9.97 18.85 -19.14
N ASN A 84 8.90 18.31 -19.72
CA ASN A 84 7.70 19.06 -20.08
C ASN A 84 6.70 19.11 -18.91
N ALA A 85 5.85 20.13 -18.91
CA ALA A 85 4.74 20.29 -17.96
C ALA A 85 3.84 19.04 -17.84
N GLN A 86 3.80 18.19 -18.88
CA GLN A 86 3.08 16.93 -18.88
C GLN A 86 3.63 15.93 -17.86
N PHE A 87 4.95 15.87 -17.63
CA PHE A 87 5.52 14.96 -16.63
C PHE A 87 5.08 15.32 -15.21
N ASN A 88 5.11 16.61 -14.88
CA ASN A 88 4.63 17.11 -13.59
C ASN A 88 3.13 16.82 -13.41
N TYR A 89 2.33 16.95 -14.48
CA TYR A 89 0.91 16.60 -14.46
C TYR A 89 0.68 15.11 -14.15
N TRP A 90 1.43 14.19 -14.77
CA TRP A 90 1.30 12.75 -14.50
C TRP A 90 1.69 12.38 -13.07
N ILE A 91 2.75 12.98 -12.52
CA ILE A 91 3.12 12.80 -11.11
C ILE A 91 1.97 13.27 -10.21
N LEU A 92 1.48 14.49 -10.44
CA LEU A 92 0.40 15.07 -9.65
C LEU A 92 -0.84 14.18 -9.69
N LEU A 93 -1.25 13.74 -10.89
CA LEU A 93 -2.38 12.84 -11.08
C LEU A 93 -2.20 11.52 -10.30
N SER A 94 -1.00 10.93 -10.33
CA SER A 94 -0.72 9.69 -9.59
C SER A 94 -0.78 9.87 -8.07
N MET A 95 -0.28 10.99 -7.55
CA MET A 95 -0.31 11.32 -6.13
C MET A 95 -1.72 11.64 -5.65
N THR A 96 -2.49 12.39 -6.44
CA THR A 96 -3.91 12.67 -6.17
C THR A 96 -4.73 11.39 -6.21
N GLY A 97 -4.50 10.51 -7.19
CA GLY A 97 -5.17 9.20 -7.26
C GLY A 97 -4.89 8.33 -6.04
N ALA A 98 -3.63 8.24 -5.60
CA ALA A 98 -3.26 7.53 -4.38
C ALA A 98 -3.94 8.12 -3.13
N LEU A 99 -3.96 9.45 -3.00
CA LEU A 99 -4.67 10.15 -1.92
C LEU A 99 -6.17 9.79 -1.91
N VAL A 100 -6.83 9.79 -3.08
CA VAL A 100 -8.25 9.42 -3.19
C VAL A 100 -8.49 7.99 -2.72
N PHE A 101 -7.65 7.02 -3.12
CA PHE A 101 -7.78 5.63 -2.66
C PHE A 101 -7.56 5.48 -1.15
N TYR A 102 -6.59 6.20 -0.58
CA TYR A 102 -6.35 6.20 0.86
C TYR A 102 -7.51 6.81 1.64
N LEU A 103 -8.05 7.94 1.18
CA LEU A 103 -9.23 8.56 1.78
C LEU A 103 -10.46 7.66 1.66
N ALA A 104 -10.70 7.06 0.49
CA ALA A 104 -11.81 6.13 0.29
C ALA A 104 -11.73 4.96 1.27
N THR A 105 -10.56 4.32 1.37
CA THR A 105 -10.33 3.18 2.28
C THR A 105 -10.50 3.60 3.76
N LEU A 106 -10.01 4.78 4.14
CA LEU A 106 -10.18 5.33 5.49
C LEU A 106 -11.66 5.55 5.81
N LEU A 107 -12.39 6.24 4.93
CA LEU A 107 -13.81 6.53 5.12
C LEU A 107 -14.62 5.24 5.21
N THR A 108 -14.43 4.32 4.26
CA THR A 108 -15.13 3.04 4.26
C THR A 108 -14.77 2.20 5.49
N SER A 109 -13.52 2.27 5.97
CA SER A 109 -13.11 1.60 7.20
C SER A 109 -13.80 2.16 8.44
N THR A 110 -13.93 3.48 8.55
CA THR A 110 -14.59 4.13 9.71
C THR A 110 -16.10 3.93 9.72
N MET A 111 -16.71 3.76 8.55
CA MET A 111 -18.17 3.62 8.40
C MET A 111 -18.65 2.17 8.32
N ALA A 112 -17.78 1.20 8.04
CA ALA A 112 -18.17 -0.22 7.90
C ALA A 112 -17.84 -1.09 9.12
N PHE A 113 -16.95 -0.63 10.02
CA PHE A 113 -16.47 -1.41 11.16
C PHE A 113 -16.46 -0.60 12.46
N THR A 114 -16.97 -1.20 13.54
CA THR A 114 -16.88 -0.63 14.89
C THR A 114 -15.45 -0.80 15.43
N GLY A 115 -14.92 0.22 16.13
CA GLY A 115 -13.50 0.30 16.52
C GLY A 115 -12.95 -0.87 17.37
N ASP A 116 -13.80 -1.71 17.97
CA ASP A 116 -13.37 -2.89 18.73
C ASP A 116 -13.14 -4.13 17.82
N GLN A 117 -13.55 -4.09 16.55
CA GLN A 117 -13.37 -5.16 15.55
C GLN A 117 -12.35 -4.82 14.47
N LEU A 118 -11.71 -3.63 14.53
CA LEU A 118 -10.80 -3.20 13.47
C LEU A 118 -9.41 -3.83 13.64
N PHE A 119 -9.11 -4.84 12.84
CA PHE A 119 -7.77 -5.37 12.68
C PHE A 119 -6.83 -4.32 12.06
N PRO A 120 -5.55 -4.31 12.47
CA PRO A 120 -4.55 -3.38 11.95
C PRO A 120 -4.29 -3.54 10.45
N ILE A 121 -4.59 -4.71 9.89
CA ILE A 121 -4.56 -4.95 8.44
C ILE A 121 -6.01 -4.92 7.95
N TYR A 122 -6.34 -3.88 7.17
CA TYR A 122 -7.72 -3.63 6.75
C TYR A 122 -8.36 -4.81 6.03
N SER A 123 -7.57 -5.56 5.25
CA SER A 123 -8.02 -6.72 4.49
C SER A 123 -8.46 -7.91 5.37
N MET A 124 -8.04 -7.96 6.64
CA MET A 124 -8.45 -8.99 7.59
C MET A 124 -9.81 -8.71 8.25
N ASN A 125 -10.38 -7.51 8.08
CA ASN A 125 -11.67 -7.16 8.67
C ASN A 125 -12.87 -7.82 7.98
N PHE A 126 -12.68 -8.41 6.80
CA PHE A 126 -13.73 -9.06 6.02
C PHE A 126 -13.86 -10.57 6.33
N ASP A 127 -13.35 -11.02 7.47
CA ASP A 127 -13.42 -12.43 7.87
C ASP A 127 -14.86 -12.87 8.19
N GLY A 128 -15.29 -14.00 7.62
CA GLY A 128 -16.58 -14.61 7.90
C GLY A 128 -17.81 -13.95 7.24
N GLU A 129 -17.63 -12.98 6.35
CA GLU A 129 -18.76 -12.36 5.63
C GLU A 129 -19.17 -13.19 4.41
N GLY A 130 -20.11 -14.12 4.58
CA GLY A 130 -20.84 -14.77 3.49
C GLY A 130 -20.46 -16.24 3.21
N ASP A 131 -21.46 -17.11 3.15
CA ASP A 131 -21.34 -18.57 2.92
C ASP A 131 -21.08 -18.98 1.46
N THR A 132 -20.83 -18.03 0.56
CA THR A 132 -20.61 -18.35 -0.85
C THR A 132 -19.13 -18.54 -1.15
N VAL A 133 -18.84 -19.49 -2.05
CA VAL A 133 -17.47 -19.81 -2.51
C VAL A 133 -16.72 -18.57 -3.02
N ILE A 134 -17.44 -17.61 -3.61
CA ILE A 134 -16.88 -16.34 -4.10
C ILE A 134 -16.37 -15.47 -2.94
N HIS A 135 -17.12 -15.36 -1.84
CA HIS A 135 -16.71 -14.58 -0.67
C HIS A 135 -15.48 -15.21 0.00
N GLN A 136 -15.45 -16.53 0.11
CA GLN A 136 -14.31 -17.26 0.66
C GLN A 136 -13.05 -17.09 -0.21
N PHE A 137 -13.18 -17.12 -1.54
CA PHE A 137 -12.06 -16.85 -2.45
C PHE A 137 -11.52 -15.42 -2.27
N ILE A 138 -12.41 -14.43 -2.19
CA ILE A 138 -12.07 -13.02 -2.01
C ILE A 138 -11.35 -12.81 -0.67
N TYR A 139 -11.80 -13.46 0.40
CA TYR A 139 -11.13 -13.44 1.69
C TYR A 139 -9.71 -14.00 1.62
N TYR A 140 -9.52 -15.19 1.04
CA TYR A 140 -8.19 -15.77 0.89
C TYR A 140 -7.27 -14.88 0.05
N TYR A 141 -7.79 -14.26 -1.01
CA TYR A 141 -7.07 -13.28 -1.80
C TYR A 141 -6.63 -12.07 -0.98
N LEU A 142 -7.55 -11.48 -0.21
CA LEU A 142 -7.34 -10.33 0.68
C LEU A 142 -6.31 -10.60 1.79
N MET A 143 -6.23 -11.85 2.26
CA MET A 143 -5.26 -12.29 3.27
C MET A 143 -3.86 -12.51 2.68
N ILE A 144 -3.75 -13.06 1.47
CA ILE A 144 -2.45 -13.47 0.90
C ILE A 144 -1.74 -12.38 0.10
N PHE A 145 -2.49 -11.47 -0.55
CA PHE A 145 -1.90 -10.42 -1.39
C PHE A 145 -0.89 -9.51 -0.65
N PRO A 146 -1.08 -9.12 0.63
CA PRO A 146 -0.13 -8.25 1.32
C PRO A 146 1.21 -8.96 1.50
N THR A 147 1.18 -10.25 1.88
CA THR A 147 2.37 -11.08 2.07
C THR A 147 3.14 -11.27 0.77
N ILE A 148 2.44 -11.53 -0.34
CA ILE A 148 3.05 -11.63 -1.68
C ILE A 148 3.69 -10.30 -2.06
N ALA A 149 2.97 -9.19 -1.88
CA ALA A 149 3.45 -7.87 -2.26
C ALA A 149 4.64 -7.39 -1.42
N LEU A 150 4.67 -7.71 -0.13
CA LEU A 150 5.79 -7.42 0.78
C LEU A 150 7.01 -8.27 0.41
N SER A 151 6.82 -9.57 0.20
CA SER A 151 7.88 -10.50 -0.17
C SER A 151 8.54 -10.11 -1.50
N ALA A 152 7.74 -9.65 -2.47
CA ALA A 152 8.21 -9.15 -3.75
C ALA A 152 8.97 -7.82 -3.65
N SER A 153 8.56 -6.93 -2.74
CA SER A 153 9.18 -5.61 -2.54
C SER A 153 10.47 -5.69 -1.72
N TYR A 154 10.55 -6.64 -0.77
CA TYR A 154 11.69 -6.83 0.13
C TYR A 154 13.05 -6.91 -0.55
N PRO A 155 13.29 -7.78 -1.56
CA PRO A 155 14.61 -7.90 -2.18
C PRO A 155 14.99 -6.62 -2.94
N ILE A 156 14.01 -5.94 -3.55
CA ILE A 156 14.25 -4.69 -4.28
C ILE A 156 14.77 -3.61 -3.32
N VAL A 157 14.09 -3.42 -2.19
CA VAL A 157 14.50 -2.46 -1.16
C VAL A 157 15.86 -2.84 -0.57
N GLY A 158 16.10 -4.14 -0.34
CA GLY A 158 17.39 -4.64 0.13
C GLY A 158 18.55 -4.33 -0.82
N ILE A 159 18.36 -4.53 -2.12
CA ILE A 159 19.36 -4.20 -3.15
C ILE A 159 19.62 -2.69 -3.17
N THR A 160 18.56 -1.87 -3.17
CA THR A 160 18.70 -0.40 -3.14
C THR A 160 19.45 0.08 -1.91
N LEU A 161 19.17 -0.48 -0.72
CA LEU A 161 19.89 -0.15 0.50
C LEU A 161 21.38 -0.50 0.40
N ARG A 162 21.70 -1.69 -0.14
CA ARG A 162 23.08 -2.12 -0.37
C ARG A 162 23.83 -1.16 -1.28
N GLU A 163 23.26 -0.80 -2.43
CA GLU A 163 23.88 0.14 -3.38
C GLU A 163 24.07 1.53 -2.76
N ASN A 164 23.08 2.03 -2.00
CA ASN A 164 23.20 3.30 -1.29
C ASN A 164 24.33 3.28 -0.25
N LEU A 165 24.52 2.17 0.48
CA LEU A 165 25.60 2.01 1.46
C LEU A 165 26.98 1.94 0.79
N ILE A 166 27.09 1.26 -0.36
CA ILE A 166 28.33 1.20 -1.14
C ILE A 166 28.70 2.60 -1.63
N SER A 167 27.75 3.32 -2.24
CA SER A 167 28.00 4.69 -2.71
C SER A 167 28.42 5.63 -1.57
N LEU A 168 27.78 5.53 -0.39
CA LEU A 168 28.18 6.30 0.79
C LEU A 168 29.60 5.98 1.27
N THR A 169 29.99 4.71 1.22
CA THR A 169 31.34 4.30 1.63
C THR A 169 32.40 4.73 0.62
N GLU A 170 32.10 4.74 -0.68
CA GLU A 170 32.99 5.29 -1.71
C GLU A 170 33.19 6.81 -1.60
N ILE A 171 32.15 7.56 -1.20
CA ILE A 171 32.26 9.02 -1.00
C ILE A 171 33.10 9.37 0.24
N MET A 172 33.15 8.49 1.24
CA MET A 172 33.88 8.72 2.50
C MET A 172 35.37 8.28 2.45
N LEU A 173 35.81 7.62 1.39
CA LEU A 173 37.17 7.07 1.22
C LEU A 173 37.96 7.87 0.19
#